data_AF-A0A916EK68-F1
#
_entry.id   AF-A0A916EK68-F1
#
_cell.length_a   1.000
_cell.length_b   1.000
_cell.length_c   1.000
_cell.angle_alpha   90.00
_cell.angle_beta   90.00
_cell.angle_gamma   90.00
#
_symmetry.space_group_name_H-M   'P 1'
#
loop_
_entity.id
_entity.type
_entity.pdbx_description
1 polymer ?
#
loop_
_entity_poly.entity_id
_entity_poly.type
_entity_poly.pdbx_seq_one_letter_code
_entity_poly.pdbx_strand_id
1 'polypeptide(L)'
;MFEYRPNDGKMRDFYLKVYWYEKVSKEFESGVDEITKQENEIVAEDEERKEKIIRRHEVLNKANACEEMVVYINRIIWRFIKYRPDDFKLLDIRHNVMKNLILDDCDHLIKFILFGNDDDGKKANKLHIPRNIFWKKKKYVDDDTESEKITNIMELAIYHCKGKLICIILLENIDS
;
A
#
# COMPACT_ATOMS: atom_id res chain seq x y z
N MET A 1 2.51 37.56 -82.29
CA MET A 1 2.93 36.40 -83.11
C MET A 1 3.61 35.42 -82.17
N PHE A 2 2.90 34.41 -81.68
CA PHE A 2 3.51 33.28 -80.97
C PHE A 2 3.45 32.09 -81.93
N GLU A 3 4.61 31.62 -82.38
CA GLU A 3 4.70 30.45 -83.26
C GLU A 3 4.37 29.20 -82.45
N TYR A 4 3.24 28.56 -82.77
CA TYR A 4 2.86 27.26 -82.25
C TYR A 4 3.68 26.19 -82.98
N ARG A 5 4.77 25.72 -82.35
CA ARG A 5 5.53 24.58 -82.86
C ARG A 5 4.82 23.25 -82.58
N PRO A 6 5.06 22.21 -83.39
CA PRO A 6 4.36 20.94 -83.29
C PRO A 6 4.60 20.34 -81.91
N ASN A 7 3.52 20.05 -81.20
CA ASN A 7 3.49 19.41 -79.90
C ASN A 7 4.02 17.97 -80.05
N ASP A 8 5.32 17.80 -79.95
CA ASP A 8 5.97 16.51 -79.84
C ASP A 8 5.50 15.87 -78.53
N GLY A 9 4.91 14.68 -78.60
CA GLY A 9 4.26 14.00 -77.45
C GLY A 9 5.12 13.89 -76.18
N LYS A 10 6.43 14.16 -76.28
CA LYS A 10 7.39 14.33 -75.19
C LYS A 10 6.97 15.35 -74.12
N MET A 11 6.34 16.47 -74.49
CA MET A 11 5.99 17.49 -73.49
C MET A 11 4.87 17.01 -72.56
N ARG A 12 3.84 16.36 -73.11
CA ARG A 12 2.75 15.73 -72.33
C ARG A 12 3.25 14.56 -71.49
N ASP A 13 4.19 13.78 -72.02
CA ASP A 13 4.83 12.68 -71.30
C ASP A 13 5.64 13.19 -70.08
N PHE A 14 6.33 14.32 -70.23
CA PHE A 14 7.03 14.97 -69.12
C PHE A 14 6.07 15.42 -68.00
N TYR A 15 4.97 16.11 -68.33
CA TYR A 15 3.99 16.55 -67.32
C TYR A 15 3.32 15.37 -66.60
N LEU A 16 2.99 14.30 -67.32
CA LEU A 16 2.44 13.08 -66.71
C LEU A 16 3.45 12.44 -65.76
N LYS A 17 4.72 12.35 -66.15
CA LYS A 17 5.78 11.81 -65.31
C LYS A 17 5.98 12.63 -64.03
N VAL A 18 6.04 13.96 -64.14
CA VAL A 18 6.16 14.85 -62.97
C VAL A 18 4.97 14.70 -62.02
N TYR A 19 3.75 14.63 -62.57
CA TYR A 19 2.53 14.43 -61.77
C TYR A 19 2.53 13.10 -61.00
N TRP A 20 2.92 12.00 -61.65
CA TRP A 20 3.03 10.70 -60.98
C TRP A 20 4.08 10.71 -59.87
N TYR A 21 5.23 11.34 -60.09
CA TYR A 21 6.26 11.47 -59.06
C TYR A 21 5.78 12.31 -57.86
N GLU A 22 5.16 13.46 -58.08
CA GLU A 22 4.61 14.27 -56.98
C GLU A 22 3.53 13.53 -56.19
N LYS A 23 2.63 12.82 -56.89
CA LYS A 23 1.55 12.08 -56.25
C LYS A 23 2.08 10.95 -55.37
N VAL A 24 3.01 10.15 -55.90
CA VAL A 24 3.64 9.06 -55.15
C VAL A 24 4.47 9.59 -53.98
N SER A 25 5.16 10.72 -54.15
CA SER A 25 5.92 11.35 -53.06
C SER A 25 5.02 11.79 -51.90
N LYS A 26 3.88 12.43 -52.20
CA LYS A 26 2.91 12.87 -51.19
C LYS A 26 2.24 11.71 -50.46
N GLU A 27 1.89 10.65 -51.18
CA GLU A 27 1.32 9.43 -50.57
C GLU A 27 2.35 8.75 -49.65
N PHE A 28 3.63 8.70 -50.07
CA PHE A 28 4.71 8.17 -49.25
C PHE A 28 4.95 9.01 -47.99
N GLU A 29 5.05 10.34 -48.12
CA GLU A 29 5.18 11.28 -46.99
C GLU A 29 4.02 11.12 -45.99
N SER A 30 2.78 11.04 -46.48
CA SER A 30 1.61 10.84 -45.61
C SER A 30 1.63 9.51 -44.86
N GLY A 31 2.10 8.43 -45.51
CA GLY A 31 2.23 7.13 -44.86
C GLY A 31 3.34 7.12 -43.79
N VAL A 32 4.43 7.83 -44.02
CA VAL A 32 5.51 8.00 -43.03
C VAL A 32 5.03 8.81 -41.81
N ASP A 33 4.25 9.86 -42.03
CA ASP A 33 3.65 10.67 -40.96
C ASP A 33 2.66 9.87 -40.10
N GLU A 34 1.86 8.99 -40.72
CA GLU A 34 0.93 8.12 -39.98
C GLU A 34 1.67 7.07 -39.15
N ILE A 35 2.72 6.44 -39.71
CA ILE A 35 3.54 5.46 -39.00
C ILE A 35 4.24 6.12 -37.80
N THR A 36 4.88 7.27 -38.00
CA THR A 36 5.56 7.99 -36.92
C THR A 36 4.58 8.43 -35.83
N LYS A 37 3.35 8.82 -36.18
CA LYS A 37 2.31 9.13 -35.20
C LYS A 37 1.92 7.89 -34.35
N GLN A 38 1.73 6.74 -34.99
CA GLN A 38 1.42 5.49 -34.28
C GLN A 38 2.59 5.03 -33.39
N GLU A 39 3.83 5.14 -33.87
CA GLU A 39 5.02 4.81 -33.08
C GLU A 39 5.13 5.70 -31.83
N ASN A 40 4.91 7.00 -31.97
CA ASN A 40 4.93 7.93 -30.83
C ASN A 40 3.84 7.62 -29.79
N GLU A 41 2.67 7.19 -30.23
CA GLU A 41 1.56 6.80 -29.34
C GLU A 41 1.89 5.50 -28.58
N ILE A 42 2.46 4.49 -29.25
CA ILE A 42 2.95 3.26 -28.62
C ILE A 42 4.04 3.56 -27.58
N VAL A 43 5.00 4.42 -27.92
CA VAL A 43 6.07 4.84 -27.00
C VAL A 43 5.49 5.55 -25.77
N ALA A 44 4.50 6.42 -25.95
CA ALA A 44 3.85 7.11 -24.85
C ALA A 44 3.09 6.14 -23.93
N GLU A 45 2.36 5.17 -24.49
CA GLU A 45 1.68 4.12 -23.71
C GLU A 45 2.67 3.24 -22.94
N ASP A 46 3.78 2.86 -23.56
CA ASP A 46 4.80 2.03 -22.92
C ASP A 46 5.51 2.77 -21.77
N GLU A 47 5.79 4.07 -21.93
CA GLU A 47 6.30 4.88 -20.83
C GLU A 47 5.28 5.00 -19.68
N GLU A 48 3.99 5.17 -19.97
CA GLU A 48 2.96 5.20 -18.94
C GLU A 48 2.87 3.85 -18.19
N ARG A 49 3.01 2.73 -18.90
CA ARG A 49 3.05 1.38 -18.30
C ARG A 49 4.27 1.19 -17.41
N LYS A 50 5.46 1.61 -17.86
CA LYS A 50 6.69 1.56 -17.05
C LYS A 50 6.52 2.35 -15.75
N GLU A 51 5.97 3.56 -15.84
CA GLU A 51 5.75 4.41 -14.67
C GLU A 51 4.77 3.78 -13.67
N LYS A 52 3.71 3.13 -14.15
CA LYS A 52 2.79 2.35 -13.29
C LYS A 52 3.50 1.18 -12.61
N ILE A 53 4.41 0.49 -13.30
CA ILE A 53 5.17 -0.63 -12.74
C ILE A 53 6.14 -0.13 -11.66
N ILE A 54 6.88 0.94 -11.92
CA ILE A 54 7.83 1.54 -10.96
C ILE A 54 7.08 1.93 -9.68
N ARG A 55 5.97 2.66 -9.79
CA ARG A 55 5.16 3.04 -8.63
C ARG A 55 4.67 1.84 -7.82
N ARG A 56 4.21 0.78 -8.47
CA ARG A 56 3.79 -0.46 -7.78
C ARG A 56 4.96 -1.11 -7.05
N HIS A 57 6.13 -1.16 -7.67
CA HIS A 57 7.34 -1.74 -7.08
C HIS A 57 7.79 -0.95 -5.84
N GLU A 58 7.73 0.39 -5.89
CA GLU A 58 8.03 1.24 -4.74
C GLU A 58 7.07 1.02 -3.57
N VAL A 59 5.76 0.93 -3.85
CA VAL A 59 4.74 0.65 -2.83
C VAL A 59 4.98 -0.71 -2.18
N LEU A 60 5.25 -1.74 -2.99
CA LEU A 60 5.54 -3.09 -2.49
C LEU A 60 6.81 -3.11 -1.64
N ASN A 61 7.88 -2.44 -2.09
CA ASN A 61 9.13 -2.35 -1.33
C ASN A 61 8.94 -1.64 0.01
N LYS A 62 8.15 -0.56 0.04
CA LYS A 62 7.79 0.11 1.30
C LYS A 62 6.98 -0.79 2.22
N ALA A 63 6.02 -1.54 1.68
CA ALA A 63 5.22 -2.50 2.45
C ALA A 63 6.10 -3.60 3.06
N ASN A 64 7.00 -4.19 2.27
CA ASN A 64 7.96 -5.20 2.75
C ASN A 64 8.87 -4.65 3.85
N ALA A 65 9.38 -3.42 3.68
CA ALA A 65 10.18 -2.78 4.72
C ALA A 65 9.39 -2.54 6.02
N CYS A 66 8.10 -2.20 5.92
CA CYS A 66 7.23 -2.09 7.08
C CYS A 66 7.01 -3.45 7.76
N GLU A 67 6.83 -4.52 6.99
CA GLU A 67 6.66 -5.87 7.52
C GLU A 67 7.92 -6.34 8.27
N GLU A 68 9.11 -6.11 7.72
CA GLU A 68 10.39 -6.39 8.41
C GLU A 68 10.51 -5.62 9.74
N MET A 69 10.09 -4.35 9.75
CA MET A 69 10.08 -3.53 10.95
C MET A 69 9.09 -4.07 11.99
N VAL A 70 7.91 -4.52 11.58
CA VAL A 70 6.92 -5.16 12.47
C VAL A 70 7.51 -6.43 13.10
N VAL A 71 8.15 -7.30 12.30
CA VAL A 71 8.80 -8.51 12.81
C VAL A 71 9.90 -8.17 13.81
N TYR A 72 10.71 -7.14 13.52
CA TYR A 72 11.79 -6.71 14.40
C TYR A 72 11.26 -6.16 15.75
N ILE A 73 10.23 -5.30 15.71
CA ILE A 73 9.57 -4.75 16.89
C ILE A 73 8.98 -5.89 17.73
N ASN A 74 8.27 -6.81 17.10
CA ASN A 74 7.70 -7.98 17.77
C ASN A 74 8.78 -8.79 18.49
N ARG A 75 9.94 -8.99 17.85
CA ARG A 75 11.07 -9.70 18.46
C ARG A 75 11.65 -8.95 19.67
N ILE A 76 11.72 -7.62 19.63
CA ILE A 76 12.16 -6.81 20.77
C ILE A 76 11.17 -6.94 21.91
N ILE A 77 9.88 -6.71 21.66
CA ILE A 77 8.85 -6.77 22.70
C ILE A 77 8.83 -8.16 23.34
N TRP A 78 8.92 -9.22 22.54
CA TRP A 78 9.01 -10.59 23.02
C TRP A 78 10.20 -10.83 23.96
N ARG A 79 11.38 -10.26 23.66
CA ARG A 79 12.56 -10.33 24.55
C ARG A 79 12.32 -9.60 25.87
N PHE A 80 11.70 -8.42 25.84
CA PHE A 80 11.39 -7.67 27.06
C PHE A 80 10.44 -8.45 27.96
N ILE A 81 9.35 -8.97 27.41
CA ILE A 81 8.37 -9.74 28.17
C ILE A 81 9.01 -10.99 28.79
N LYS A 82 9.80 -11.72 28.00
CA LYS A 82 10.40 -13.00 28.42
C LYS A 82 11.49 -12.83 29.47
N TYR A 83 12.36 -11.84 29.31
CA TYR A 83 13.58 -11.75 30.13
C TYR A 83 13.56 -10.60 31.15
N ARG A 84 12.74 -9.57 30.93
CA ARG A 84 12.65 -8.37 31.78
C ARG A 84 11.20 -7.88 31.96
N PRO A 85 10.32 -8.71 32.54
CA PRO A 85 8.89 -8.42 32.63
C PRO A 85 8.59 -7.16 33.46
N ASP A 86 9.42 -6.81 34.45
CA ASP A 86 9.23 -5.61 35.27
C ASP A 86 9.60 -4.32 34.52
N ASP A 87 10.62 -4.37 33.65
CA ASP A 87 10.93 -3.27 32.73
C ASP A 87 9.79 -3.07 31.72
N PHE A 88 9.22 -4.18 31.23
CA PHE A 88 8.05 -4.14 30.35
C PHE A 88 6.84 -3.53 31.05
N LYS A 89 6.56 -3.90 32.31
CA LYS A 89 5.53 -3.25 33.13
C LYS A 89 5.78 -1.75 33.19
N LEU A 90 6.99 -1.29 33.47
CA LEU A 90 7.30 0.13 33.53
C LEU A 90 7.07 0.86 32.20
N LEU A 91 7.40 0.20 31.07
CA LEU A 91 7.12 0.71 29.74
C LEU A 91 5.62 0.85 29.49
N ASP A 92 4.83 -0.18 29.79
CA ASP A 92 3.37 -0.14 29.69
C ASP A 92 2.78 0.98 30.56
N ILE A 93 3.28 1.13 31.78
CA ILE A 93 2.90 2.17 32.74
C ILE A 93 3.13 3.58 32.19
N ARG A 94 4.23 3.78 31.44
CA ARG A 94 4.67 5.10 30.97
C ARG A 94 4.07 5.46 29.60
N HIS A 95 3.90 4.47 28.73
CA HIS A 95 3.57 4.67 27.32
C HIS A 95 2.23 4.04 26.90
N ASN A 96 1.48 3.43 27.83
CA ASN A 96 0.22 2.73 27.55
C ASN A 96 0.38 1.67 26.44
N VAL A 97 1.46 0.89 26.50
CA VAL A 97 1.81 -0.10 25.48
C VAL A 97 0.65 -1.06 25.22
N MET A 98 -0.02 -1.57 26.26
CA MET A 98 -1.19 -2.44 26.12
C MET A 98 -2.36 -1.77 25.39
N LYS A 99 -2.57 -0.45 25.58
CA LYS A 99 -3.62 0.28 24.84
C LYS A 99 -3.30 0.30 23.35
N ASN A 100 -2.07 0.65 23.00
CA ASN A 100 -1.65 0.75 21.59
C ASN A 100 -1.72 -0.62 20.91
N LEU A 101 -1.30 -1.68 21.59
CA LEU A 101 -1.42 -3.05 21.07
C LEU A 101 -2.87 -3.44 20.77
N ILE A 102 -3.84 -2.99 21.57
CA ILE A 102 -5.28 -3.26 21.32
C ILE A 102 -5.79 -2.44 20.14
N LEU A 103 -5.40 -1.16 20.04
CA LEU A 103 -5.77 -0.30 18.91
C LEU A 103 -5.20 -0.83 17.58
N ASP A 104 -4.01 -1.43 17.62
CA ASP A 104 -3.33 -2.00 16.45
C ASP A 104 -3.68 -3.47 16.19
N ASP A 105 -4.71 -4.03 16.84
CA ASP A 105 -5.17 -5.41 16.66
C ASP A 105 -4.08 -6.50 16.86
N CYS A 106 -3.13 -6.26 17.78
CA CYS A 106 -1.99 -7.15 18.00
C CYS A 106 -2.33 -8.36 18.92
N ASP A 107 -3.33 -9.16 18.54
CA ASP A 107 -3.93 -10.23 19.36
C ASP A 107 -2.93 -11.24 19.89
N HIS A 108 -2.01 -11.69 19.04
CA HIS A 108 -1.01 -12.68 19.40
C HIS A 108 -0.10 -12.19 20.53
N LEU A 109 0.27 -10.91 20.48
CA LEU A 109 1.15 -10.31 21.48
C LEU A 109 0.39 -10.02 22.76
N ILE A 110 -0.85 -9.53 22.67
CA ILE A 110 -1.75 -9.35 23.81
C ILE A 110 -1.96 -10.67 24.55
N LYS A 111 -2.28 -11.75 23.83
CA LYS A 111 -2.46 -13.09 24.41
C LYS A 111 -1.19 -13.55 25.12
N PHE A 112 -0.03 -13.40 24.48
CA PHE A 112 1.26 -13.77 25.04
C PHE A 112 1.60 -12.97 26.31
N ILE A 113 1.33 -11.66 26.34
CA ILE A 113 1.55 -10.80 27.50
C ILE A 113 0.65 -11.20 28.68
N LEU A 114 -0.61 -11.51 28.40
CA LEU A 114 -1.61 -11.86 29.42
C LEU A 114 -1.43 -13.26 30.00
N PHE A 115 -1.17 -14.23 29.12
CA PHE A 115 -1.27 -15.66 29.44
C PHE A 115 0.06 -16.41 29.34
N GLY A 116 1.11 -15.79 28.80
CA GLY A 116 2.37 -16.48 28.53
C GLY A 116 2.31 -17.37 27.30
N ASN A 117 3.33 -18.23 27.13
CA ASN A 117 3.37 -19.19 26.04
C ASN A 117 2.66 -20.49 26.46
N ASP A 118 1.85 -21.04 25.57
CA ASP A 118 1.10 -22.30 25.82
C ASP A 118 2.05 -23.53 25.87
N ASP A 119 3.26 -23.41 25.32
CA ASP A 119 4.27 -24.49 25.24
C ASP A 119 4.97 -24.79 26.57
N ASP A 120 4.87 -23.87 27.52
CA ASP A 120 5.55 -23.97 28.80
C ASP A 120 4.62 -24.74 29.74
N GLY A 121 4.70 -26.07 29.80
CA GLY A 121 3.90 -26.94 30.69
C GLY A 121 3.98 -26.62 32.21
N LYS A 122 4.62 -25.51 32.58
CA LYS A 122 4.57 -24.86 33.89
C LYS A 122 3.45 -23.81 33.85
N LYS A 123 2.40 -24.03 34.67
CA LYS A 123 1.28 -23.09 34.94
C LYS A 123 1.61 -21.66 34.49
N ALA A 124 0.85 -21.17 33.51
CA ALA A 124 0.84 -19.78 33.04
C ALA A 124 1.02 -18.80 34.21
N ASN A 125 2.26 -18.42 34.48
CA ASN A 125 2.55 -17.35 35.41
C ASN A 125 2.12 -16.11 34.64
N LYS A 126 1.00 -15.48 35.01
CA LYS A 126 0.52 -14.22 34.41
C LYS A 126 1.70 -13.25 34.32
N LEU A 127 2.26 -13.07 33.13
CA LEU A 127 3.49 -12.30 32.91
C LEU A 127 3.23 -10.81 33.18
N HIS A 128 2.01 -10.36 32.87
CA HIS A 128 1.56 -9.00 33.07
C HIS A 128 0.07 -8.94 33.41
N ILE A 129 -0.31 -8.04 34.32
CA ILE A 129 -1.71 -7.67 34.57
C ILE A 129 -1.86 -6.25 34.04
N PRO A 130 -2.54 -6.06 32.89
CA PRO A 130 -2.80 -4.72 32.36
C PRO A 130 -3.57 -3.88 33.37
N ARG A 131 -3.34 -2.57 33.33
CA ARG A 131 -3.97 -1.67 34.28
C ARG A 131 -5.48 -1.58 34.08
N ASN A 132 -6.18 -1.53 35.21
CA ASN A 132 -7.62 -1.24 35.27
C ASN A 132 -7.90 0.29 35.21
N ILE A 133 -6.91 1.16 35.54
CA ILE A 133 -7.16 2.61 35.68
C ILE A 133 -5.97 3.44 35.15
N PHE A 134 -6.28 4.51 34.39
CA PHE A 134 -5.31 5.50 33.88
C PHE A 134 -4.71 6.37 35.00
N TRP A 135 -3.44 6.77 34.85
CA TRP A 135 -2.94 7.96 35.57
C TRP A 135 -3.54 9.19 34.90
N LYS A 136 -4.32 10.00 35.63
CA LYS A 136 -4.66 11.35 35.19
C LYS A 136 -3.37 12.16 35.09
N LYS A 137 -2.72 12.19 33.93
CA LYS A 137 -1.67 13.18 33.64
C LYS A 137 -2.16 14.18 32.60
N LYS A 138 -2.00 15.44 33.01
CA LYS A 138 -2.12 16.72 32.31
C LYS A 138 -2.18 16.61 30.78
N LYS A 139 -3.20 17.28 30.23
CA LYS A 139 -3.47 17.53 28.80
C LYS A 139 -2.18 17.64 27.98
N TYR A 140 -1.95 16.70 27.08
CA TYR A 140 -1.13 16.92 25.91
C TYR A 140 -2.01 16.63 24.70
N VAL A 141 -2.13 17.68 23.88
CA VAL A 141 -2.62 17.82 22.50
C VAL A 141 -3.73 16.86 22.07
N ASP A 142 -4.88 17.45 21.72
CA ASP A 142 -5.98 16.76 21.02
C ASP A 142 -5.42 15.99 19.83
N ASP A 143 -5.50 14.67 19.92
CA ASP A 143 -5.37 13.76 18.78
C ASP A 143 -6.81 13.49 18.34
N ASP A 144 -7.15 13.83 17.10
CA ASP A 144 -8.50 13.86 16.51
C ASP A 144 -9.16 12.45 16.37
N THR A 145 -8.59 11.44 17.02
CA THR A 145 -9.20 10.11 17.09
C THR A 145 -10.23 10.14 18.21
N GLU A 146 -11.52 9.99 17.87
CA GLU A 146 -12.60 9.83 18.85
C GLU A 146 -12.20 8.77 19.87
N SER A 147 -11.69 9.27 21.00
CA SER A 147 -11.44 8.52 22.22
C SER A 147 -12.82 8.17 22.76
N GLU A 148 -13.48 7.18 22.13
CA GLU A 148 -14.46 6.37 22.84
C GLU A 148 -13.85 6.07 24.20
N LYS A 149 -14.60 6.40 25.25
CA LYS A 149 -14.18 6.31 26.65
C LYS A 149 -13.73 4.88 26.96
N ILE A 150 -12.48 4.55 26.65
CA ILE A 150 -11.84 3.31 27.07
C ILE A 150 -11.64 3.49 28.57
N THR A 151 -12.62 3.07 29.35
CA THR A 151 -12.62 3.24 30.81
C THR A 151 -11.78 2.14 31.48
N ASN A 152 -11.59 1.00 30.82
CA ASN A 152 -10.86 -0.17 31.32
C ASN A 152 -10.13 -0.94 30.20
N ILE A 153 -8.81 -0.76 30.09
CA ILE A 153 -7.95 -1.42 29.08
C ILE A 153 -7.92 -2.94 29.27
N MET A 154 -8.03 -3.42 30.52
CA MET A 154 -7.97 -4.84 30.85
C MET A 154 -9.23 -5.59 30.39
N GLU A 155 -10.42 -5.02 30.61
CA GLU A 155 -11.67 -5.60 30.12
C GLU A 155 -11.71 -5.62 28.59
N LEU A 156 -11.24 -4.55 27.94
CA LEU A 156 -11.15 -4.48 26.48
C LEU A 156 -10.21 -5.55 25.91
N ALA A 157 -9.02 -5.72 26.48
CA ALA A 157 -8.07 -6.76 26.08
C ALA A 157 -8.65 -8.17 26.22
N ILE A 158 -9.34 -8.44 27.34
CA ILE A 158 -9.99 -9.74 27.58
C ILE A 158 -11.15 -9.96 26.61
N TYR A 159 -11.97 -8.94 26.35
CA TYR A 159 -13.07 -9.00 25.41
C TYR A 159 -12.57 -9.27 23.99
N HIS A 160 -11.53 -8.56 23.57
CA HIS A 160 -10.93 -8.70 22.25
C HIS A 160 -10.31 -10.09 22.04
N CYS A 161 -9.63 -10.65 23.05
CA CYS A 161 -9.12 -12.03 23.03
C CYS A 161 -10.22 -13.12 23.10
N LYS A 162 -11.41 -12.83 23.66
CA LYS A 162 -12.52 -13.81 23.81
C LYS A 162 -13.60 -13.70 22.72
N GLY A 163 -13.81 -12.51 22.16
CA GLY A 163 -14.97 -12.11 21.37
C GLY A 163 -14.76 -12.12 19.86
N LYS A 164 -13.52 -12.17 19.34
CA LYS A 164 -13.28 -12.27 17.88
C LYS A 164 -13.82 -13.56 17.25
N LEU A 165 -14.05 -14.62 18.03
CA LEU A 165 -14.79 -15.82 17.57
C LEU A 165 -16.29 -15.56 17.34
N ILE A 166 -16.88 -14.55 17.98
CA ILE A 166 -18.33 -14.28 17.94
C ILE A 166 -18.67 -13.13 16.98
N CYS A 167 -17.79 -12.12 16.85
CA CYS A 167 -18.05 -10.97 15.97
C CYS A 167 -18.00 -11.31 14.47
N ILE A 168 -17.19 -12.29 14.05
CA ILE A 168 -17.18 -12.76 12.64
C ILE A 168 -18.52 -13.45 12.31
N ILE A 169 -19.08 -14.21 13.26
CA ILE A 169 -20.35 -14.93 13.06
C ILE A 169 -21.54 -13.96 13.03
N LEU A 170 -21.50 -12.84 13.76
CA LEU A 170 -22.59 -11.86 13.77
C LEU A 170 -22.59 -10.92 12.57
N LEU A 171 -21.44 -10.66 11.94
CA LEU A 171 -21.38 -9.84 10.71
C LEU A 171 -21.85 -10.62 9.46
N GLU A 172 -21.76 -11.95 9.43
CA GLU A 172 -22.35 -12.76 8.35
C GLU A 172 -23.88 -12.96 8.47
N ASN A 173 -24.48 -12.63 9.62
CA ASN A 173 -25.92 -12.84 9.88
C ASN A 173 -26.76 -11.55 9.88
N ILE A 174 -26.21 -10.41 9.43
CA ILE A 174 -26.96 -9.15 9.30
C ILE A 174 -27.28 -8.82 7.83
N ASP A 175 -26.70 -9.56 6.87
CA ASP A 175 -26.94 -9.37 5.42
C ASP A 175 -27.72 -10.54 4.76
N SER A 176 -28.65 -11.21 5.46
CA SER A 176 -29.57 -12.17 4.82
C SER A 176 -31.03 -12.02 5.23
#